data_AF-A0A1M2VJK0-F1
#
_entry.id   AF-A0A1M2VJK0-F1
#
_cell.length_a   1.000
_cell.length_b   1.000
_cell.length_c   1.000
_cell.angle_alpha   90.00
_cell.angle_beta   90.00
_cell.angle_gamma   90.00
#
_symmetry.space_group_name_H-M   'P 1'
#
loop_
_entity.id
_entity.type
_entity.pdbx_description
1 polymer ?
#
loop_
_entity_poly.entity_id
_entity_poly.type
_entity_poly.pdbx_seq_one_letter_code
_entity_poly.pdbx_strand_id
1 'polypeptide(L)'
;MPDLSTLLEEAQAHLDLLNTIKYAGASLTYVLLDVLDTLSDEISLVWPSRISAMKAIFLVNRYMPIVDVSLGNVVILGVRTHQSCSVMWPLVVALYPLGSFISEIILMVRTVALWNFSRIIVGIMVLNTLIIVVPTVAVVQQYLQTLHYPSTTILEVTDCVASISDGVGWVFYACIIISETTAAQSSGISWDEFNKRSQLAFERPPFDIEEDSLVTLSDLER
;
A
#
# COMPACT_ATOMS: atom_id res chain seq x y z
N MET A 1 9.10 -45.91 -22.53
CA MET A 1 8.02 -45.58 -21.59
C MET A 1 8.53 -44.37 -20.82
N PRO A 2 7.79 -43.25 -20.77
CA PRO A 2 8.23 -42.09 -19.97
C PRO A 2 8.35 -42.50 -18.50
N ASP A 3 9.39 -42.00 -17.83
CA ASP A 3 9.65 -42.30 -16.42
C ASP A 3 8.57 -41.68 -15.54
N LEU A 4 8.14 -42.38 -14.49
CA LEU A 4 7.10 -41.90 -13.57
C LEU A 4 7.43 -40.54 -12.94
N SER A 5 8.71 -40.24 -12.73
CA SER A 5 9.19 -38.94 -12.26
C SER A 5 8.84 -37.81 -13.25
N THR A 6 9.03 -38.04 -14.55
CA THR A 6 8.74 -37.05 -15.60
C THR A 6 7.24 -36.73 -15.68
N LEU A 7 6.38 -37.75 -15.54
CA LEU A 7 4.92 -37.55 -15.53
C LEU A 7 4.44 -36.80 -14.28
N LEU A 8 5.10 -37.03 -13.14
CA LEU A 8 4.74 -36.40 -11.88
C LEU A 8 5.16 -34.93 -11.86
N GLU A 9 6.34 -34.62 -12.40
CA GLU A 9 6.84 -33.26 -12.58
C GLU A 9 5.94 -32.44 -13.55
N GLU A 10 5.52 -33.04 -14.66
CA GLU A 10 4.56 -32.43 -15.58
C GLU A 10 3.20 -32.17 -14.92
N ALA A 11 2.69 -33.13 -14.15
CA ALA A 11 1.40 -33.00 -13.47
C ALA A 11 1.41 -31.93 -12.37
N GLN A 12 2.51 -31.81 -11.61
CA GLN A 12 2.67 -30.78 -10.59
C GLN A 12 2.72 -29.38 -11.21
N ALA A 13 3.51 -29.20 -12.28
CA ALA A 13 3.60 -27.92 -12.97
C ALA A 13 2.23 -27.42 -13.49
N HIS A 14 1.41 -28.33 -14.04
CA HIS A 14 0.05 -27.98 -14.48
C HIS A 14 -0.86 -27.58 -13.32
N LEU A 15 -0.75 -28.24 -12.17
CA LEU A 15 -1.57 -27.93 -10.99
C LEU A 15 -1.22 -26.55 -10.41
N ASP A 16 0.08 -26.24 -10.34
CA ASP A 16 0.59 -24.97 -9.81
C ASP A 16 0.22 -23.79 -10.71
N LEU A 17 0.32 -23.97 -12.04
CA LEU A 17 -0.14 -22.98 -13.01
C LEU A 17 -1.64 -22.71 -12.88
N LEU A 18 -2.46 -23.77 -12.76
CA LEU A 18 -3.91 -23.64 -12.59
C LEU A 18 -4.26 -22.92 -11.28
N ASN A 19 -3.58 -23.24 -10.18
CA ASN A 19 -3.77 -22.54 -8.91
C ASN A 19 -3.40 -21.06 -9.04
N THR A 20 -2.27 -20.75 -9.67
CA THR A 20 -1.80 -19.38 -9.87
C THR A 20 -2.81 -18.56 -10.67
N ILE A 21 -3.32 -19.08 -11.79
CA ILE A 21 -4.36 -18.41 -12.59
C ILE A 21 -5.64 -18.19 -11.78
N LYS A 22 -6.05 -19.17 -10.97
CA LYS A 22 -7.26 -19.05 -10.14
C LYS A 22 -7.10 -17.96 -9.08
N TYR A 23 -5.98 -17.92 -8.37
CA TYR A 23 -5.71 -16.91 -7.34
C TYR A 23 -5.51 -15.52 -7.95
N ALA A 24 -4.81 -15.43 -9.09
CA ALA A 24 -4.65 -14.23 -9.90
C ALA A 24 -6.01 -13.60 -10.24
N GLY A 25 -6.90 -14.39 -10.87
CA GLY A 25 -8.24 -13.92 -11.23
C GLY A 25 -9.09 -13.55 -10.02
N ALA A 26 -9.01 -14.33 -8.93
CA ALA A 26 -9.74 -14.05 -7.69
C ALA A 26 -9.28 -12.73 -7.05
N SER A 27 -7.97 -12.47 -6.99
CA SER A 27 -7.41 -11.23 -6.42
C SER A 27 -7.86 -9.99 -7.18
N LEU A 28 -7.79 -10.01 -8.52
CA LEU A 28 -8.24 -8.89 -9.35
C LEU A 28 -9.75 -8.67 -9.23
N THR A 29 -10.52 -9.75 -9.21
CA THR A 29 -11.98 -9.68 -9.04
C THR A 29 -12.33 -9.06 -7.69
N TYR A 30 -11.65 -9.47 -6.62
CA TYR A 30 -11.88 -8.95 -5.28
C TYR A 30 -11.63 -7.43 -5.22
N VAL A 31 -10.50 -6.97 -5.75
CA VAL A 31 -10.16 -5.53 -5.78
C VAL A 31 -11.16 -4.74 -6.63
N LEU A 32 -11.59 -5.27 -7.78
CA LEU A 32 -12.59 -4.61 -8.62
C LEU A 32 -13.95 -4.55 -7.95
N LEU A 33 -14.38 -5.61 -7.28
CA LEU A 33 -15.65 -5.63 -6.55
C LEU A 33 -15.66 -4.63 -5.40
N ASP A 34 -14.56 -4.55 -4.63
CA ASP A 34 -14.41 -3.58 -3.55
C ASP A 34 -14.56 -2.14 -4.08
N VAL A 35 -13.90 -1.83 -5.20
CA VAL A 35 -13.98 -0.52 -5.86
C VAL A 35 -15.39 -0.24 -6.37
N LEU A 36 -16.04 -1.19 -7.04
CA LEU A 36 -17.38 -1.01 -7.61
C LEU A 36 -18.45 -0.80 -6.55
N ASP A 37 -18.38 -1.54 -5.45
CA ASP A 37 -19.33 -1.43 -4.33
C ASP A 37 -19.30 -0.03 -3.73
N THR A 38 -18.09 0.49 -3.55
CA THR A 38 -17.83 1.79 -2.92
C THR A 38 -17.83 2.96 -3.92
N LEU A 39 -18.03 2.73 -5.22
CA LEU A 39 -17.96 3.77 -6.27
C LEU A 39 -19.18 4.70 -6.28
N SER A 40 -20.38 4.17 -6.01
CA SER A 40 -21.62 4.97 -5.97
C SER A 40 -21.52 6.09 -4.93
N ASP A 41 -20.98 5.76 -3.76
CA ASP A 41 -20.77 6.69 -2.67
C ASP A 41 -19.64 7.68 -2.97
N GLU A 42 -18.58 7.24 -3.65
CA GLU A 42 -17.52 8.17 -4.09
C GLU A 42 -18.01 9.22 -5.08
N ILE A 43 -18.79 8.81 -6.08
CA ILE A 43 -19.30 9.73 -7.10
C ILE A 43 -20.22 10.78 -6.48
N SER A 44 -20.99 10.41 -5.46
CA SER A 44 -21.91 11.33 -4.80
C SER A 44 -21.22 12.24 -3.76
N LEU A 45 -20.25 11.73 -3.00
CA LEU A 45 -19.64 12.44 -1.87
C LEU A 45 -18.29 13.08 -2.22
N VAL A 46 -17.44 12.34 -2.94
CA VAL A 46 -16.06 12.74 -3.18
C VAL A 46 -15.94 13.57 -4.45
N TRP A 47 -16.57 13.16 -5.55
CA TRP A 47 -16.39 13.79 -6.87
C TRP A 47 -16.86 15.25 -6.98
N PRO A 48 -18.03 15.67 -6.43
CA PRO A 48 -18.50 17.06 -6.56
C PRO A 48 -17.69 18.05 -5.71
N SER A 49 -16.89 17.57 -4.75
CA SER A 49 -16.05 18.41 -3.91
C SER A 49 -14.80 18.92 -4.65
N ARG A 50 -14.30 20.10 -4.26
CA ARG A 50 -13.08 20.69 -4.85
C ARG A 50 -11.89 19.75 -4.67
N ILE A 51 -11.02 19.67 -5.67
CA ILE A 51 -9.80 18.84 -5.60
C ILE A 51 -8.84 19.48 -4.59
N SER A 52 -8.74 18.88 -3.40
CA SER A 52 -7.70 19.15 -2.40
C SER A 52 -6.54 18.17 -2.57
N ALA A 53 -5.33 18.55 -2.16
CA ALA A 53 -4.17 17.67 -2.15
C ALA A 53 -4.45 16.35 -1.41
N MET A 54 -5.17 16.40 -0.30
CA MET A 54 -5.56 15.21 0.47
C MET A 54 -6.50 14.29 -0.31
N LYS A 55 -7.44 14.85 -1.09
CA LYS A 55 -8.34 14.09 -1.96
C LYS A 55 -7.56 13.38 -3.07
N ALA A 56 -6.55 14.04 -3.65
CA ALA A 56 -5.69 13.41 -4.65
C ALA A 56 -4.91 12.23 -4.07
N ILE A 57 -4.29 12.40 -2.90
CA ILE A 57 -3.55 11.34 -2.19
C ILE A 57 -4.48 10.16 -1.86
N PHE A 58 -5.69 10.44 -1.36
CA PHE A 58 -6.68 9.41 -1.07
C PHE A 58 -7.09 8.60 -2.31
N LEU A 59 -7.37 9.28 -3.43
CA LEU A 59 -7.73 8.60 -4.68
C LEU A 59 -6.55 7.75 -5.19
N VAL A 60 -5.33 8.29 -5.18
CA VAL A 60 -4.15 7.51 -5.60
C VAL A 60 -4.01 6.26 -4.73
N ASN A 61 -4.10 6.39 -3.41
CA ASN A 61 -4.00 5.25 -2.49
C ASN A 61 -5.05 4.16 -2.78
N ARG A 62 -6.28 4.58 -3.09
CA ARG A 62 -7.39 3.67 -3.36
C ARG A 62 -7.28 2.94 -4.70
N TYR A 63 -6.84 3.63 -5.75
CA TYR A 63 -6.75 3.04 -7.10
C TYR A 63 -5.41 2.36 -7.36
N MET A 64 -4.38 2.62 -6.55
CA MET A 64 -3.05 2.00 -6.68
C MET A 64 -3.04 0.47 -6.57
N PRO A 65 -3.79 -0.18 -5.65
CA PRO A 65 -3.90 -1.63 -5.58
C PRO A 65 -4.40 -2.28 -6.89
N ILE A 66 -5.24 -1.59 -7.67
CA ILE A 66 -5.68 -2.08 -8.99
C ILE A 66 -4.48 -2.18 -9.93
N VAL A 67 -3.62 -1.16 -9.95
CA VAL A 67 -2.41 -1.12 -10.77
C VAL A 67 -1.43 -2.19 -10.30
N ASP A 68 -1.21 -2.32 -9.00
CA ASP A 68 -0.28 -3.31 -8.44
C ASP A 68 -0.72 -4.75 -8.74
N VAL A 69 -1.99 -5.06 -8.49
CA VAL A 69 -2.52 -6.41 -8.74
C VAL A 69 -2.57 -6.70 -10.24
N SER A 70 -3.00 -5.77 -11.08
CA SER A 70 -3.02 -5.98 -12.53
C SER A 70 -1.60 -6.18 -13.10
N LEU A 71 -0.63 -5.36 -12.68
CA LEU A 71 0.75 -5.49 -13.12
C LEU A 71 1.38 -6.79 -12.61
N GLY A 72 1.16 -7.15 -11.35
CA GLY A 72 1.61 -8.42 -10.78
C GLY A 72 1.06 -9.62 -11.55
N ASN A 73 -0.23 -9.61 -11.90
CA ASN A 73 -0.85 -10.64 -12.73
C ASN A 73 -0.25 -10.70 -14.14
N VAL A 74 0.02 -9.55 -14.77
CA VAL A 74 0.67 -9.50 -16.09
C VAL A 74 2.07 -10.08 -16.03
N VAL A 75 2.84 -9.78 -14.98
CA VAL A 75 4.20 -10.30 -14.81
C VAL A 75 4.19 -11.81 -14.59
N ILE A 76 3.30 -12.31 -13.73
CA ILE A 76 3.24 -13.72 -13.36
C ILE A 76 2.63 -14.59 -14.47
N LEU A 77 1.70 -14.07 -15.29
CA LEU A 77 0.98 -14.89 -16.28
C LEU A 77 1.33 -14.57 -17.74
N GLY A 78 1.84 -13.37 -18.01
CA GLY A 78 1.96 -12.82 -19.36
C GLY A 78 3.38 -12.57 -19.83
N VAL A 79 4.36 -12.49 -18.91
CA VAL A 79 5.74 -12.13 -19.26
C VAL A 79 6.59 -13.39 -19.42
N ARG A 80 6.93 -13.70 -20.67
CA ARG A 80 7.82 -14.81 -21.06
C ARG A 80 9.17 -14.37 -21.61
N THR A 81 9.36 -13.06 -21.78
CA THR A 81 10.60 -12.50 -22.34
C THR A 81 11.50 -11.97 -21.23
N HIS A 82 12.79 -12.26 -21.33
CA HIS A 82 13.80 -11.79 -20.36
C HIS A 82 13.84 -10.26 -20.25
N GLN A 83 13.76 -9.55 -21.39
CA GLN A 83 13.79 -8.09 -21.43
C GLN A 83 12.63 -7.48 -20.64
N SER A 84 11.40 -7.94 -20.87
CA SER A 84 10.23 -7.44 -20.14
C SER A 84 10.26 -7.83 -18.67
N CYS A 85 10.71 -9.05 -18.34
CA CYS A 85 10.85 -9.52 -16.96
C CYS A 85 11.82 -8.65 -16.15
N SER A 86 12.95 -8.28 -16.74
CA SER A 86 13.96 -7.43 -16.09
C SER A 86 13.51 -6.01 -15.77
N VAL A 87 12.47 -5.52 -16.45
CA VAL A 87 11.92 -4.17 -16.24
C VAL A 87 10.66 -4.21 -15.38
N MET A 88 9.76 -5.16 -15.64
CA MET A 88 8.46 -5.22 -14.96
C MET A 88 8.56 -5.78 -13.54
N TRP A 89 9.43 -6.76 -13.27
CA TRP A 89 9.62 -7.29 -11.92
C TRP A 89 10.07 -6.22 -10.91
N PRO A 90 11.14 -5.44 -11.16
CA PRO A 90 11.55 -4.39 -10.23
C PRO A 90 10.50 -3.26 -10.14
N LEU A 91 9.72 -3.02 -11.20
CA LEU A 91 8.62 -2.07 -11.15
C LEU A 91 7.53 -2.50 -10.17
N VAL A 92 7.10 -3.77 -10.22
CA VAL A 92 6.14 -4.33 -9.25
C VAL A 92 6.69 -4.23 -7.82
N VAL A 93 7.96 -4.58 -7.63
CA VAL A 93 8.63 -4.51 -6.33
C VAL A 93 8.74 -3.08 -5.80
N ALA A 94 8.92 -2.10 -6.68
CA ALA A 94 9.00 -0.68 -6.29
C ALA A 94 7.62 -0.05 -6.03
N LEU A 95 6.57 -0.50 -6.71
CA LEU A 95 5.22 0.02 -6.50
C LEU A 95 4.69 -0.34 -5.11
N TYR A 96 4.97 -1.54 -4.60
CA TYR A 96 4.51 -1.97 -3.27
C TYR A 96 4.93 -1.03 -2.11
N PRO A 97 6.21 -0.67 -1.92
CA PRO A 97 6.61 0.29 -0.90
C PRO A 97 6.10 1.71 -1.20
N LEU A 98 5.95 2.10 -2.47
CA LEU A 98 5.33 3.38 -2.82
C LEU A 98 3.88 3.47 -2.33
N GLY A 99 3.09 2.42 -2.51
CA GLY A 99 1.72 2.36 -2.01
C GLY A 99 1.66 2.44 -0.49
N SER A 100 2.57 1.73 0.17
CA SER A 100 2.73 1.78 1.63
C SER A 100 3.06 3.19 2.13
N PHE A 101 4.00 3.91 1.49
CA PHE A 101 4.31 5.29 1.87
C PHE A 101 3.12 6.23 1.71
N ILE A 102 2.30 6.05 0.67
CA ILE A 102 1.07 6.84 0.49
C ILE A 102 0.08 6.56 1.63
N SER A 103 -0.09 5.29 2.02
CA SER A 103 -0.95 4.93 3.16
C SER A 103 -0.46 5.56 4.46
N GLU A 104 0.86 5.55 4.68
CA GLU A 104 1.50 6.14 5.85
C GLU A 104 1.28 7.66 5.91
N ILE A 105 1.38 8.36 4.78
CA ILE A 105 1.07 9.80 4.71
C ILE A 105 -0.39 10.07 5.12
N ILE A 106 -1.35 9.25 4.67
CA ILE A 106 -2.76 9.41 5.03
C ILE A 106 -2.95 9.23 6.54
N LEU A 107 -2.32 8.20 7.13
CA LEU A 107 -2.36 7.96 8.57
C LEU A 107 -1.79 9.16 9.34
N MET A 108 -0.62 9.66 8.95
CA MET A 108 0.01 10.81 9.60
C MET A 108 -0.85 12.06 9.53
N VAL A 109 -1.42 12.40 8.36
CA VAL A 109 -2.26 13.58 8.21
C VAL A 109 -3.48 13.47 9.14
N ARG A 110 -4.10 12.30 9.23
CA ARG A 110 -5.25 12.06 10.14
C ARG A 110 -4.84 12.23 11.60
N THR A 111 -3.72 11.65 12.01
CA THR A 111 -3.22 11.76 13.38
C THR A 111 -2.87 13.20 13.73
N VAL A 112 -2.21 13.93 12.84
CA VAL A 112 -1.84 15.34 13.08
C VAL A 112 -3.07 16.24 13.15
N ALA A 113 -4.06 16.02 12.28
CA ALA A 113 -5.33 16.77 12.30
C ALA A 113 -6.10 16.55 13.62
N LEU A 114 -6.10 15.32 14.14
CA LEU A 114 -6.74 14.98 15.42
C LEU A 114 -6.13 15.74 16.60
N TRP A 115 -4.82 16.01 16.55
CA TRP A 115 -4.07 16.73 17.58
C TRP A 115 -3.88 18.22 17.26
N ASN A 116 -4.72 18.78 16.40
CA ASN A 116 -4.72 20.19 16.00
C ASN A 116 -3.31 20.70 15.61
N PHE A 117 -2.58 19.92 14.82
CA PHE A 117 -1.24 20.26 14.33
C PHE A 117 -0.21 20.56 15.44
N SER A 118 -0.33 19.92 16.61
CA SER A 118 0.70 20.01 17.66
C SER A 118 2.09 19.62 17.14
N ARG A 119 3.06 20.52 17.31
CA ARG A 119 4.43 20.34 16.81
C ARG A 119 5.11 19.08 17.37
N ILE A 120 4.72 18.64 18.57
CA ILE A 120 5.25 17.43 19.19
C ILE A 120 4.82 16.19 18.40
N ILE A 121 3.53 16.09 18.08
CA ILE A 121 2.97 14.95 17.33
C ILE A 121 3.51 14.93 15.91
N VAL A 122 3.64 16.10 15.26
CA VAL A 122 4.29 16.22 13.95
C VAL A 122 5.74 15.72 14.03
N GLY A 123 6.50 16.10 15.05
CA GLY A 123 7.87 15.62 15.24
C GLY A 123 7.96 14.10 15.41
N ILE A 124 7.04 13.50 16.19
CA ILE A 124 6.97 12.05 16.38
C ILE A 124 6.66 11.34 15.05
N MET A 125 5.68 11.83 14.29
CA MET A 125 5.32 11.25 12.99
C MET A 125 6.45 11.37 11.96
N VAL A 126 7.15 12.50 11.92
CA VAL A 126 8.33 12.67 11.04
C VAL A 126 9.44 11.69 11.43
N LEU A 127 9.73 11.53 12.72
CA LEU A 127 10.72 10.56 13.18
C LEU A 127 10.33 9.13 12.80
N ASN A 128 9.06 8.79 12.99
CA ASN A 128 8.51 7.49 12.60
C ASN A 128 8.66 7.25 11.09
N THR A 129 8.39 8.26 10.25
CA THR A 129 8.62 8.20 8.80
C THR A 129 10.06 7.82 8.47
N LEU A 130 11.04 8.47 9.13
CA LEU A 130 12.46 8.22 8.88
C LEU A 130 12.86 6.80 9.26
N ILE A 131 12.31 6.27 10.36
CA ILE A 131 12.55 4.90 10.82
C ILE A 131 12.03 3.87 9.80
N ILE A 132 11.01 4.20 9.01
CA ILE A 132 10.45 3.31 7.98
C ILE A 132 11.17 3.47 6.65
N VAL A 133 11.36 4.72 6.19
CA VAL A 133 11.93 5.04 4.87
C VAL A 133 13.38 4.59 4.74
N VAL A 134 14.19 4.75 5.78
CA VAL A 134 15.62 4.42 5.69
C VAL A 134 15.85 2.91 5.50
N PRO A 135 15.27 2.01 6.32
CA PRO A 135 15.38 0.57 6.11
C PRO A 135 14.76 0.11 4.79
N THR A 136 13.60 0.64 4.40
CA THR A 136 12.96 0.25 3.12
C THR A 136 13.82 0.56 1.93
N VAL A 137 14.38 1.76 1.85
CA VAL A 137 15.27 2.13 0.74
C VAL A 137 16.50 1.23 0.72
N ALA A 138 17.09 0.93 1.89
CA ALA A 138 18.23 0.01 1.98
C ALA A 138 17.88 -1.40 1.50
N VAL A 139 16.73 -1.94 1.93
CA VAL A 139 16.24 -3.27 1.52
C VAL A 139 15.94 -3.30 0.03
N VAL A 140 15.27 -2.29 -0.52
CA VAL A 140 14.99 -2.21 -1.97
C VAL A 140 16.28 -2.14 -2.78
N GLN A 141 17.27 -1.35 -2.34
CA GLN A 141 18.56 -1.29 -3.01
C GLN A 141 19.28 -2.64 -2.99
N GLN A 142 19.34 -3.30 -1.83
CA GLN A 142 19.94 -4.63 -1.69
C GLN A 142 19.18 -5.66 -2.54
N TYR A 143 17.86 -5.55 -2.59
CA TYR A 143 16.99 -6.41 -3.39
C TYR A 143 17.33 -6.25 -4.88
N LEU A 144 17.35 -5.02 -5.39
CA LEU A 144 17.68 -4.75 -6.80
C LEU A 144 19.09 -5.23 -7.19
N GLN A 145 20.06 -5.19 -6.29
CA GLN A 145 21.42 -5.67 -6.55
C GLN A 145 21.54 -7.20 -6.55
N THR A 146 20.66 -7.89 -5.83
CA THR A 146 20.68 -9.36 -5.67
C THR A 146 19.78 -10.06 -6.70
N LEU A 147 19.00 -9.31 -7.48
CA LEU A 147 18.14 -9.85 -8.52
C LEU A 147 18.97 -10.50 -9.63
N HIS A 148 18.86 -11.83 -9.73
CA HIS A 148 19.37 -12.60 -10.86
C HIS A 148 18.19 -13.10 -11.71
N TYR A 149 18.19 -12.76 -12.99
CA TYR A 149 17.14 -13.17 -13.94
C TYR A 149 17.52 -14.51 -14.58
N PRO A 150 16.59 -15.50 -14.63
CA PRO A 150 16.85 -16.76 -15.29
C PRO A 150 17.07 -16.59 -16.80
N SER A 151 17.82 -17.49 -17.43
CA SER A 151 17.99 -17.51 -18.90
C SER A 151 16.66 -17.71 -19.64
N THR A 152 16.56 -17.21 -20.87
CA THR A 152 15.31 -17.22 -21.70
C THR A 152 14.66 -18.59 -21.86
N THR A 153 15.44 -19.67 -21.88
CA THR A 153 14.94 -21.05 -22.02
C THR A 153 14.15 -21.53 -20.80
N ILE A 154 14.47 -20.99 -19.62
CA ILE A 154 13.78 -21.31 -18.37
C ILE A 154 12.51 -20.46 -18.25
N LEU A 155 12.54 -19.21 -18.73
CA LEU A 155 11.37 -18.31 -18.74
C LEU A 155 10.20 -18.78 -19.61
N GLU A 156 10.44 -19.66 -20.60
CA GLU A 156 9.37 -20.27 -21.39
C GLU A 156 8.58 -21.32 -20.61
N VAL A 157 9.18 -21.90 -19.56
CA VAL A 157 8.61 -23.00 -18.76
C VAL A 157 8.17 -22.54 -17.38
N THR A 158 8.97 -21.70 -16.73
CA THR A 158 8.64 -21.04 -15.48
C THR A 158 8.40 -19.58 -15.81
N ASP A 159 7.17 -19.10 -15.64
CA ASP A 159 6.82 -17.69 -15.81
C ASP A 159 7.81 -16.75 -15.07
N CYS A 160 7.75 -15.44 -15.32
CA CYS A 160 8.69 -14.48 -14.73
C CYS A 160 8.60 -14.47 -13.19
N VAL A 161 9.47 -15.25 -12.55
CA VAL A 161 9.71 -15.29 -11.11
C VAL A 161 11.21 -15.15 -10.93
N ALA A 162 11.64 -14.00 -10.40
CA ALA A 162 13.05 -13.82 -10.05
C ALA A 162 13.44 -14.82 -8.95
N SER A 163 14.69 -15.25 -8.88
CA SER A 163 15.16 -16.02 -7.73
C SER A 163 15.23 -15.08 -6.52
N ILE A 164 14.33 -15.27 -5.56
CA ILE A 164 14.17 -14.37 -4.41
C ILE A 164 15.00 -14.93 -3.24
N SER A 165 15.90 -14.11 -2.69
CA SER A 165 16.37 -14.27 -1.31
C SER A 165 15.47 -13.41 -0.42
N ASP A 166 14.41 -13.99 0.09
CA ASP A 166 13.28 -13.34 0.78
C ASP A 166 13.56 -13.07 2.28
N GLY A 167 14.75 -13.43 2.76
CA GLY A 167 15.13 -13.32 4.17
C GLY A 167 15.14 -11.89 4.74
N VAL A 168 15.03 -10.85 3.91
CA VAL A 168 15.07 -9.43 4.34
C VAL A 168 13.67 -8.76 4.26
N GLY A 169 12.67 -9.40 3.65
CA GLY A 169 11.34 -8.82 3.48
C GLY A 169 10.60 -8.56 4.79
N TRP A 170 10.85 -9.35 5.83
CA TRP A 170 10.21 -9.19 7.15
C TRP A 170 10.53 -7.85 7.81
N VAL A 171 11.68 -7.24 7.50
CA VAL A 171 12.09 -5.94 8.05
C VAL A 171 11.09 -4.86 7.66
N PHE A 172 10.61 -4.89 6.41
CA PHE A 172 9.60 -3.95 5.93
C PHE A 172 8.29 -4.06 6.72
N TYR A 173 7.77 -5.28 6.87
CA TYR A 173 6.54 -5.53 7.61
C TYR A 173 6.67 -5.13 9.09
N ALA A 174 7.81 -5.42 9.71
CA ALA A 174 8.08 -5.00 11.09
C ALA A 174 8.08 -3.47 11.24
N CYS A 175 8.70 -2.73 10.31
CA CYS A 175 8.69 -1.27 10.30
C CYS A 175 7.27 -0.69 10.19
N ILE A 176 6.43 -1.24 9.30
CA ILE A 176 5.03 -0.81 9.16
C ILE A 176 4.24 -1.08 10.43
N ILE A 177 4.36 -2.26 11.03
CA ILE A 177 3.64 -2.59 12.27
C ILE A 177 4.05 -1.63 13.40
N ILE A 178 5.34 -1.33 13.54
CA ILE A 178 5.82 -0.34 14.51
C ILE A 178 5.21 1.03 14.22
N SER A 179 5.17 1.42 12.95
CA SER A 179 4.55 2.68 12.53
C SER A 179 3.08 2.78 12.95
N GLU A 180 2.27 1.82 12.55
CA GLU A 180 0.83 1.82 12.83
C GLU A 180 0.55 1.76 14.33
N THR A 181 1.34 1.00 15.08
CA THR A 181 1.21 0.97 16.54
C THR A 181 1.57 2.30 17.20
N THR A 182 2.59 3.03 16.72
CA THR A 182 2.88 4.38 17.22
C THR A 182 1.80 5.40 16.85
N ALA A 183 1.25 5.33 15.64
CA ALA A 183 0.12 6.16 15.20
C ALA A 183 -1.14 5.87 16.04
N ALA A 184 -1.42 4.60 16.34
CA ALA A 184 -2.54 4.19 17.18
C ALA A 184 -2.37 4.66 18.63
N GLN A 185 -1.18 4.46 19.21
CA GLN A 185 -0.88 4.89 20.58
C GLN A 185 -0.94 6.41 20.73
N SER A 186 -0.34 7.15 19.79
CA SER A 186 -0.39 8.62 19.80
C SER A 186 -1.81 9.13 19.57
N SER A 187 -2.66 8.40 18.86
CA SER A 187 -4.08 8.75 18.73
C SER A 187 -4.85 8.56 20.04
N GLY A 188 -4.38 7.75 21.00
CA GLY A 188 -4.83 7.71 22.41
C GLY A 188 -6.31 7.42 22.64
N ILE A 189 -7.03 6.96 21.61
CA ILE A 189 -8.48 6.97 21.53
C ILE A 189 -8.99 5.56 21.20
N SER A 190 -10.07 5.12 21.85
CA SER A 190 -10.81 3.90 21.49
C SER A 190 -11.10 3.90 19.97
N TRP A 191 -10.92 2.77 19.28
CA TRP A 191 -11.09 2.66 17.81
C TRP A 191 -12.39 3.32 17.29
N ASP A 192 -13.49 3.26 18.06
CA ASP A 192 -14.77 3.91 17.73
C ASP A 192 -14.68 5.44 17.69
N GLU A 193 -13.97 6.02 18.63
CA GLU A 193 -13.83 7.47 18.78
C GLU A 193 -12.78 8.02 17.77
N PHE A 194 -11.82 7.19 17.35
CA PHE A 194 -10.90 7.51 16.25
C PHE A 194 -11.66 7.57 14.92
N ASN A 195 -12.48 6.55 14.62
CA ASN A 195 -13.25 6.51 13.38
C ASN A 195 -14.19 7.73 13.28
N LYS A 196 -14.88 8.05 14.38
CA LYS A 196 -15.81 9.18 14.46
C LYS A 196 -15.12 10.54 14.27
N ARG A 197 -13.95 10.75 14.91
CA ARG A 197 -13.20 12.01 14.78
C ARG A 197 -12.49 12.16 13.44
N SER A 198 -12.07 11.05 12.83
CA SER A 198 -11.42 11.08 11.51
C SER A 198 -12.37 11.56 10.41
N GLN A 199 -13.66 11.16 10.47
CA GLN A 199 -14.67 11.65 9.54
C GLN A 199 -14.95 13.14 9.74
N LEU A 200 -15.11 13.57 10.99
CA LEU A 200 -15.31 14.98 11.33
C LEU A 200 -14.11 15.86 10.92
N ALA A 201 -12.88 15.36 11.01
CA ALA A 201 -11.68 16.08 10.58
C ALA A 201 -11.55 16.19 9.06
N PHE A 202 -12.04 15.19 8.31
CA PHE A 202 -12.05 15.23 6.84
C PHE A 202 -13.12 16.19 6.29
N GLU A 203 -14.22 16.36 7.03
CA GLU A 203 -15.30 17.31 6.70
C GLU A 203 -14.96 18.76 7.04
N ARG A 204 -13.99 19.03 7.93
CA ARG A 204 -13.58 20.40 8.23
C ARG A 204 -12.79 21.01 7.06
N PRO A 205 -13.21 22.17 6.53
CA PRO A 205 -12.41 22.88 5.54
C PRO A 205 -11.06 23.32 6.15
N PRO A 206 -9.97 23.36 5.36
CA PRO A 206 -8.61 23.60 5.87
C PRO A 206 -8.32 25.05 6.27
N PHE A 207 -9.35 25.89 6.40
CA PHE A 207 -9.18 27.33 6.63
C PHE A 207 -10.36 27.87 7.45
N ASP A 208 -10.34 27.63 8.76
CA ASP A 208 -11.02 28.46 9.77
C ASP A 208 -10.19 28.35 11.07
N ILE A 209 -8.99 28.93 11.03
CA ILE A 209 -8.19 29.22 12.23
C ILE A 209 -8.48 30.68 12.60
N GLU A 210 -9.72 31.02 12.97
CA GLU A 210 -10.02 32.33 13.56
C GLU A 210 -11.41 32.37 14.24
N GLU A 211 -11.78 31.43 15.12
CA GLU A 211 -12.92 31.68 16.03
C GLU A 211 -12.99 30.83 17.31
N ASP A 212 -12.26 29.71 17.44
CA ASP A 212 -12.34 28.86 18.64
C ASP A 212 -11.56 29.38 19.87
N SER A 213 -10.67 30.37 19.70
CA SER A 213 -9.93 30.99 20.80
C SER A 213 -10.67 32.15 21.50
N LEU A 214 -11.76 32.66 20.91
CA LEU A 214 -12.54 33.76 21.48
C LEU A 214 -13.75 33.28 22.31
N VAL A 215 -14.31 32.11 22.00
CA VAL A 215 -15.46 31.55 22.73
C VAL A 215 -15.03 30.97 24.09
N THR A 216 -13.84 30.38 24.17
CA THR A 216 -13.34 29.73 25.40
C THR A 216 -12.89 30.72 26.49
N LEU A 217 -12.55 31.97 26.14
CA LEU A 217 -12.17 33.00 27.11
C LEU A 217 -13.37 33.78 27.65
N SER A 218 -14.47 33.93 26.91
CA SER A 218 -15.67 34.63 27.40
C SER A 218 -16.50 33.83 28.40
N ASP A 219 -16.37 32.50 28.42
CA ASP A 219 -17.09 31.62 29.36
C ASP A 219 -16.37 31.42 30.71
N LEU A 220 -15.15 31.93 30.85
CA LEU A 220 -14.40 31.92 32.12
C LEU A 220 -14.54 33.21 32.95
N GLU A 221 -15.17 34.25 32.39
CA GLU A 221 -15.42 35.54 33.06
C GLU A 221 -16.89 35.78 33.44
N ARG A 222 -17.73 34.74 33.48
CA ARG A 222 -19.12 34.84 33.95
C ARG A 222 -19.47 33.84 35.05
#